data_AF-A0A7W7H368-F1
#
_entry.id   AF-A0A7W7H368-F1
#
_cell.length_a   1.000
_cell.length_b   1.000
_cell.length_c   1.000
_cell.angle_alpha   90.00
_cell.angle_beta   90.00
_cell.angle_gamma   90.00
#
_symmetry.space_group_name_H-M   'P 1'
#
loop_
_entity.id
_entity.type
_entity.pdbx_description
1 polymer ?
#
loop_
_entity_poly.entity_id
_entity_poly.type
_entity_poly.pdbx_seq_one_letter_code
_entity_poly.pdbx_strand_id
1 'polypeptide(L)'
;MLALVDCLERRGVWLRRSDLRAESSAINRVYGETLLLIPAHKKYLDGLVPEAHREDVLQAYFKKKRLDFEEAGMAAMDGLKLLHDVLSGLKEDEVLLLNVG
;
A
#
# COMPACT_ATOMS: atom_id res chain seq x y z
N MET A 1 4.09 -5.56 4.70
CA MET A 1 3.41 -4.36 4.12
C MET A 1 1.88 -4.52 4.12
N LEU A 2 1.38 -5.75 4.12
CA LEU A 2 -0.01 -6.14 4.06
C LEU A 2 -0.96 -5.34 4.98
N ALA A 3 -0.60 -5.18 6.25
CA ALA A 3 -1.45 -4.45 7.21
C ALA A 3 -1.66 -2.98 6.84
N LEU A 4 -0.67 -2.33 6.23
CA LEU A 4 -0.80 -0.95 5.77
C LEU A 4 -1.78 -0.87 4.60
N VAL A 5 -1.67 -1.78 3.63
CA VAL A 5 -2.60 -1.85 2.49
C VAL A 5 -4.02 -2.13 2.97
N ASP A 6 -4.21 -3.07 3.90
CA ASP A 6 -5.52 -3.33 4.52
C ASP A 6 -6.09 -2.08 5.21
N CYS A 7 -5.24 -1.29 5.87
CA CYS A 7 -5.64 -0.04 6.52
C CYS A 7 -6.10 1.00 5.49
N LEU A 8 -5.36 1.12 4.39
CA LEU A 8 -5.65 2.03 3.28
C LEU A 8 -6.97 1.69 2.59
N GLU A 9 -7.24 0.41 2.32
CA GLU A 9 -8.51 -0.01 1.70
C GLU A 9 -9.72 0.34 2.56
N ARG A 10 -9.61 0.17 3.88
CA ARG A 10 -10.66 0.59 4.84
C ARG A 10 -10.93 2.10 4.81
N ARG A 11 -9.98 2.88 4.32
CA ARG A 11 -10.06 4.34 4.16
C ARG A 11 -10.39 4.76 2.72
N GLY A 12 -10.73 3.81 1.85
CA GLY A 12 -11.15 4.08 0.46
C GLY A 12 -10.00 4.13 -0.55
N VAL A 13 -8.79 3.74 -0.16
CA VAL A 13 -7.63 3.64 -1.06
C VAL A 13 -7.48 2.21 -1.56
N TRP A 14 -8.03 1.93 -2.74
CA TRP A 14 -8.22 0.57 -3.27
C TRP A 14 -7.06 0.09 -4.15
N LEU A 15 -5.87 -0.09 -3.57
CA LEU A 15 -4.66 -0.48 -4.32
C LEU A 15 -4.70 -1.91 -4.88
N ARG A 16 -5.57 -2.78 -4.36
CA ARG A 16 -5.73 -4.14 -4.89
C ARG A 16 -6.55 -4.18 -6.19
N ARG A 17 -7.27 -3.10 -6.52
CA ARG A 17 -8.14 -3.02 -7.69
C ARG A 17 -7.37 -2.47 -8.87
N SER A 18 -6.78 -3.38 -9.64
CA SER A 18 -6.06 -3.09 -10.88
C SER A 18 -6.75 -3.73 -12.06
N ASP A 19 -6.64 -3.09 -13.24
CA ASP A 19 -7.08 -3.67 -14.51
C ASP A 19 -6.23 -4.90 -14.90
N LEU A 20 -5.04 -5.05 -14.28
CA LEU A 20 -4.12 -6.18 -14.44
C LEU A 20 -4.45 -7.37 -13.50
N ARG A 21 -5.73 -7.69 -13.35
CA ARG A 21 -6.17 -8.72 -12.38
C ARG A 21 -5.68 -10.12 -12.75
N ALA A 22 -5.64 -10.45 -14.04
CA ALA A 22 -5.21 -11.76 -14.51
C ALA A 22 -3.70 -11.95 -14.28
N GLU A 23 -2.92 -10.93 -14.58
CA GLU A 23 -1.47 -10.85 -14.39
C GLU A 23 -1.11 -10.92 -12.91
N SER A 24 -1.81 -10.14 -12.07
CA SER A 24 -1.66 -10.20 -10.61
C SER A 24 -1.93 -11.61 -10.09
N SER A 25 -2.96 -12.29 -10.61
CA SER A 25 -3.28 -13.66 -10.21
C SER A 25 -2.21 -14.67 -10.62
N ALA A 26 -1.61 -14.50 -11.80
CA ALA A 26 -0.52 -15.35 -12.27
C ALA A 26 0.75 -15.18 -11.42
N ILE A 27 1.11 -13.93 -11.09
CA ILE A 27 2.27 -13.61 -10.26
C ILE A 27 2.09 -14.12 -8.84
N ASN A 28 0.89 -13.96 -8.27
CA ASN A 28 0.62 -14.35 -6.89
C ASN A 28 0.66 -15.86 -6.66
N ARG A 29 0.56 -16.68 -7.72
CA ARG A 29 0.79 -18.14 -7.62
C ARG A 29 2.24 -18.49 -7.30
N VAL A 30 3.18 -17.62 -7.62
CA VAL A 30 4.63 -17.86 -7.47
C VAL A 30 5.21 -17.03 -6.32
N TYR A 31 4.81 -15.75 -6.22
CA TYR A 31 5.48 -14.76 -5.36
C TYR A 31 4.70 -14.39 -4.09
N GLY A 32 3.57 -15.04 -3.82
CA GLY A 32 2.70 -14.68 -2.70
C GLY A 32 1.91 -13.41 -2.98
N GLU A 33 1.54 -12.65 -1.96
CA GLU A 33 0.64 -11.51 -2.12
C GLU A 33 1.36 -10.29 -2.75
N THR A 34 1.25 -10.16 -4.07
CA THR A 34 1.84 -9.06 -4.85
C THR A 34 0.73 -8.23 -5.54
N LEU A 35 0.92 -6.91 -5.54
CA LEU A 35 0.04 -5.95 -6.19
C LEU A 35 0.72 -5.36 -7.43
N LEU A 36 -0.04 -5.19 -8.51
CA LEU A 36 0.39 -4.50 -9.72
C LEU A 36 -0.27 -3.12 -9.80
N LEU A 37 0.51 -2.08 -9.47
CA LEU A 37 0.04 -0.70 -9.52
C LEU A 37 0.43 -0.08 -10.86
N ILE A 38 -0.60 0.34 -11.59
CA ILE A 38 -0.50 1.12 -12.84
C ILE A 38 -0.72 2.63 -12.57
N PRO A 39 -0.37 3.51 -13.51
CA PRO A 39 -0.54 4.98 -13.38
C PRO A 39 -1.95 5.42 -12.99
N ALA A 40 -3.00 4.68 -13.38
CA ALA A 40 -4.38 4.96 -12.96
C ALA A 40 -4.59 4.93 -11.42
N HIS A 41 -3.67 4.34 -10.65
CA HIS A 41 -3.70 4.37 -9.18
C HIS A 41 -3.25 5.71 -8.60
N LYS A 42 -2.64 6.61 -9.40
CA LYS A 42 -2.26 7.96 -8.94
C LYS A 42 -3.43 8.78 -8.40
N LYS A 43 -4.66 8.43 -8.75
CA LYS A 43 -5.89 8.98 -8.13
C LYS A 43 -5.97 8.78 -6.61
N TYR A 44 -5.16 7.88 -6.05
CA TYR A 44 -5.09 7.61 -4.61
C TYR A 44 -3.95 8.34 -3.90
N LEU A 45 -3.13 9.15 -4.59
CA LEU A 45 -1.96 9.80 -4.00
C LEU A 45 -2.31 10.61 -2.75
N ASP A 46 -3.40 11.37 -2.76
CA ASP A 46 -3.86 12.15 -1.60
C ASP A 46 -4.08 11.29 -0.35
N GLY A 47 -4.51 10.03 -0.53
CA GLY A 47 -4.73 9.07 0.55
C GLY A 47 -3.47 8.30 0.95
N LEU A 48 -2.32 8.58 0.33
CA LEU A 48 -1.00 8.03 0.66
C LEU A 48 -0.08 9.08 1.30
N VAL A 49 -0.44 10.37 1.24
CA VAL A 49 0.31 11.46 1.85
C VAL A 49 0.45 11.19 3.36
N PRO A 50 1.67 11.05 3.90
CA PRO A 50 1.88 10.74 5.31
C PRO A 50 1.20 11.75 6.25
N GLU A 51 1.21 13.04 5.89
CA GLU A 51 0.60 14.13 6.64
C GLU A 51 -0.93 14.02 6.74
N ALA A 52 -1.58 13.26 5.84
CA ALA A 52 -3.00 12.93 5.93
C ALA A 52 -3.29 11.83 6.96
N HIS A 53 -2.26 11.31 7.62
CA HIS A 53 -2.35 10.24 8.60
C HIS A 53 -1.72 10.65 9.92
N ARG A 54 -2.22 10.02 10.99
CA ARG A 54 -1.62 10.13 12.32
C ARG A 54 -0.97 8.81 12.68
N GLU A 55 0.28 8.90 13.13
CA GLU A 55 1.09 7.76 13.55
C GLU A 55 0.41 6.94 14.64
N ASP A 56 -0.17 7.59 15.65
CA ASP A 56 -0.85 6.92 16.77
C ASP A 56 -2.09 6.12 16.33
N VAL A 57 -2.81 6.60 15.32
CA VAL A 57 -3.95 5.87 14.73
C VAL A 57 -3.46 4.64 13.96
N LEU A 58 -2.33 4.74 13.25
CA LEU A 58 -1.71 3.61 12.56
C LEU A 58 -1.19 2.58 13.58
N GLN A 59 -0.47 3.01 14.62
CA GLN A 59 -0.02 2.14 15.72
C GLN A 59 -1.20 1.38 16.32
N ALA A 60 -2.30 2.07 16.64
CA ALA A 60 -3.50 1.44 17.20
C ALA A 60 -4.12 0.39 16.25
N TYR A 61 -4.12 0.65 14.94
CA TYR A 61 -4.60 -0.31 13.94
C TYR A 61 -3.70 -1.56 13.88
N PHE A 62 -2.38 -1.38 13.88
CA PHE A 62 -1.41 -2.47 13.81
C PHE A 62 -1.45 -3.32 15.08
N LYS A 63 -1.55 -2.69 16.26
CA LYS A 63 -1.81 -3.36 17.54
C LYS A 63 -3.07 -4.22 17.50
N LYS A 64 -4.18 -3.70 16.95
CA LYS A 64 -5.43 -4.47 16.77
C LYS A 64 -5.25 -5.69 15.86
N LYS A 65 -4.32 -5.63 14.91
CA LYS A 65 -3.93 -6.74 14.02
C LYS A 65 -2.89 -7.69 14.64
N ARG A 66 -2.56 -7.53 15.92
CA ARG A 66 -1.49 -8.27 16.63
C ARG A 66 -0.09 -8.05 16.05
N LEU A 67 0.10 -6.90 15.38
CA LEU A 67 1.39 -6.41 14.90
C LEU A 67 1.86 -5.28 15.82
N ASP A 68 1.96 -5.58 17.12
CA ASP A 68 2.26 -4.61 18.17
C ASP A 68 3.76 -4.58 18.45
N PHE A 69 4.52 -3.98 17.54
CA PHE A 69 5.90 -3.60 17.80
C PHE A 69 5.98 -2.09 18.01
N GLU A 70 6.99 -1.66 18.78
CA GLU A 70 7.15 -0.28 19.26
C GLU A 70 7.16 0.74 18.11
N GLU A 71 7.71 0.35 16.97
CA GLU A 71 7.91 1.22 15.79
C GLU A 71 6.84 1.03 14.71
N ALA A 72 5.72 0.35 14.98
CA ALA A 72 4.74 -0.01 13.95
C ALA A 72 4.08 1.22 13.28
N GLY A 73 3.81 2.27 14.06
CA GLY A 73 3.31 3.54 13.58
C GLY A 73 4.32 4.22 12.66
N MET A 74 5.56 4.38 13.11
CA MET A 74 6.64 4.99 12.33
C MET A 74 6.91 4.21 11.04
N ALA A 75 7.03 2.88 11.11
CA ALA A 75 7.21 2.02 9.94
C ALA A 75 6.02 2.13 8.96
N ALA A 76 4.80 2.33 9.46
CA ALA A 76 3.63 2.57 8.60
C ALA A 76 3.71 3.94 7.91
N MET A 77 4.18 4.98 8.59
CA MET A 77 4.39 6.31 8.01
C MET A 77 5.47 6.29 6.92
N ASP A 78 6.58 5.59 7.16
CA ASP A 78 7.64 5.40 6.17
C ASP A 78 7.14 4.61 4.96
N GLY A 79 6.34 3.57 5.19
CA GLY A 79 5.69 2.80 4.13
C GLY A 79 4.73 3.63 3.28
N LEU A 80 3.96 4.54 3.89
CA LEU A 80 3.08 5.48 3.18
C LEU A 80 3.89 6.42 2.30
N LYS A 81 4.95 7.02 2.85
CA LYS A 81 5.82 7.94 2.14
C LYS A 81 6.48 7.27 0.94
N LEU A 82 7.07 6.09 1.14
CA LEU A 82 7.69 5.33 0.06
C LEU A 82 6.69 5.01 -1.05
N LEU A 83 5.49 4.55 -0.68
CA LEU A 83 4.46 4.20 -1.65
C LEU A 83 3.95 5.43 -2.41
N HIS A 84 3.76 6.55 -1.72
CA HIS A 84 3.42 7.83 -2.34
C HIS A 84 4.49 8.25 -3.35
N ASP A 85 5.76 8.29 -2.94
CA ASP A 85 6.86 8.78 -3.77
C ASP A 85 7.04 7.92 -5.02
N VAL A 86 7.04 6.59 -4.86
CA VAL A 86 7.19 5.66 -6.00
C VAL A 86 5.97 5.74 -6.93
N LEU A 87 4.74 5.78 -6.39
CA LEU A 87 3.54 5.86 -7.22
C LEU A 87 3.44 7.21 -7.95
N SER A 88 3.88 8.31 -7.32
CA SER A 88 3.88 9.64 -7.94
C SER A 88 4.82 9.69 -9.15
N GLY A 89 5.98 9.04 -9.05
CA GLY A 89 7.00 8.97 -10.10
C GLY A 89 6.73 7.94 -11.20
N LEU A 90 5.74 7.07 -11.04
CA LEU A 90 5.44 5.99 -11.99
C LEU A 90 5.07 6.56 -13.38
N LYS A 91 5.79 6.19 -14.44
CA LYS A 91 5.48 6.67 -15.81
C LYS A 91 4.29 5.94 -16.42
N GLU A 92 3.70 6.52 -17.47
CA GLU A 92 2.50 5.99 -18.14
C GLU A 92 2.67 4.56 -18.71
N ASP A 93 3.90 4.17 -19.01
CA ASP A 93 4.30 2.87 -19.55
C ASP A 93 4.92 1.93 -18.51
N GLU A 94 4.98 2.33 -17.24
CA GLU A 94 5.56 1.54 -16.16
C GLU A 94 4.49 0.87 -15.29
N VAL A 95 4.83 -0.31 -14.74
CA VAL A 95 4.02 -1.01 -13.74
C VAL A 95 4.87 -1.21 -12.50
N LEU A 96 4.36 -0.75 -11.36
CA LEU A 96 4.98 -1.00 -10.06
C LEU A 96 4.52 -2.36 -9.53
N LEU A 97 5.49 -3.23 -9.28
CA LEU A 97 5.32 -4.46 -8.52
C LEU A 97 5.56 -4.21 -7.04
N LEU A 98 4.52 -4.37 -6.23
CA LEU A 98 4.61 -4.25 -4.78
C LEU A 98 4.31 -5.62 -4.15
N ASN A 99 5.36 -6.32 -3.69
CA ASN A 99 5.17 -7.50 -2.86
C ASN A 99 4.79 -7.05 -1.45
N VAL A 100 3.56 -7.36 -1.02
CA VAL A 100 3.01 -6.87 0.24
C VAL A 100 3.07 -7.89 1.37
N GLY A 101 3.39 -9.15 1.04
CA GLY A 101 3.66 -10.28 1.95
C GLY A 101 3.48 -9.97 3.43
#